data_AF-A0A1Q8B3I4-F1
#
_entry.id   AF-A0A1Q8B3I4-F1
#
_cell.length_a   1.000
_cell.length_b   1.000
_cell.length_c   1.000
_cell.angle_alpha   90.00
_cell.angle_beta   90.00
_cell.angle_gamma   90.00
#
_symmetry.space_group_name_H-M   'P 1'
#
loop_
_entity.id
_entity.type
_entity.pdbx_description
1 polymer ?
#
loop_
_entity_poly.entity_id
_entity_poly.type
_entity_poly.pdbx_seq_one_letter_code
_entity_poly.pdbx_strand_id
1 'polypeptide(L)'
;MQKAKRKEEYETRIKQALAVLNEVSNDNTTPRNIRRAAKGAMDALQAQGHTIGVRASNAISTLDEISQDPNMPPYTRVKLWNVASLLEAVKD
;
A
#
# COMPACT_ATOMS: atom_id res chain seq x y z
N MET A 1 -16.49 19.43 11.69
CA MET A 1 -15.15 19.82 11.18
C MET A 1 -14.08 18.72 11.33
N GLN A 2 -13.86 18.12 12.51
CA GLN A 2 -12.77 17.13 12.68
C GLN A 2 -12.87 15.86 11.83
N LYS A 3 -14.08 15.27 11.66
CA LYS A 3 -14.27 14.05 10.86
C LYS A 3 -13.93 14.24 9.37
N ALA A 4 -14.31 15.37 8.79
CA ALA A 4 -14.00 15.70 7.40
C ALA A 4 -12.49 15.87 7.17
N LYS A 5 -11.81 16.57 8.08
CA LYS A 5 -10.35 16.74 8.05
C LYS A 5 -9.60 15.40 8.12
N ARG A 6 -10.07 14.47 8.97
CA ARG A 6 -9.49 13.13 9.11
C ARG A 6 -9.70 12.27 7.85
N LYS A 7 -10.87 12.38 7.23
CA LYS A 7 -11.16 11.71 5.95
C LYS A 7 -10.21 12.19 4.85
N GLU A 8 -10.03 13.50 4.72
CA GLU A 8 -9.11 14.10 3.75
C GLU A 8 -7.65 13.68 3.99
N GLU A 9 -7.23 13.59 5.26
CA GLU A 9 -5.91 13.07 5.62
C GLU A 9 -5.73 11.61 5.18
N TYR A 10 -6.73 10.76 5.41
CA TYR A 10 -6.69 9.35 4.98
C TYR A 10 -6.66 9.21 3.47
N GLU A 11 -7.44 10.00 2.74
CA GLU A 11 -7.38 10.03 1.28
C GLU A 11 -6.01 10.49 0.77
N THR A 12 -5.38 11.44 1.45
CA THR A 12 -4.02 11.90 1.12
C THR A 12 -2.98 10.80 1.34
N ARG A 13 -3.04 10.10 2.47
CA ARG A 13 -2.15 8.95 2.77
C ARG A 13 -2.33 7.83 1.75
N ILE A 14 -3.58 7.52 1.37
CA ILE A 14 -3.87 6.51 0.33
C ILE A 14 -3.30 6.94 -1.03
N LYS A 15 -3.45 8.21 -1.42
CA LYS A 15 -2.86 8.71 -2.67
C LYS A 15 -1.35 8.58 -2.70
N GLN A 16 -0.69 8.91 -1.58
CA GLN A 16 0.76 8.73 -1.43
C GLN A 16 1.17 7.25 -1.52
N ALA A 17 0.46 6.37 -0.82
CA ALA A 17 0.66 4.93 -0.89
C ALA A 17 0.51 4.39 -2.33
N LEU A 18 -0.54 4.79 -3.04
CA LEU A 18 -0.79 4.41 -4.43
C LEU A 18 0.33 4.86 -5.38
N ALA A 19 0.88 6.05 -5.18
CA ALA A 19 1.99 6.55 -6.00
C ALA A 19 3.24 5.66 -5.83
N VAL A 20 3.63 5.35 -4.59
CA VAL A 20 4.80 4.50 -4.31
C VAL A 20 4.58 3.06 -4.80
N LEU A 21 3.40 2.49 -4.58
CA LEU A 21 3.06 1.16 -5.08
C LEU A 21 3.07 1.11 -6.61
N ASN A 22 2.61 2.17 -7.27
CA ASN A 22 2.66 2.27 -8.73
C ASN A 22 4.10 2.27 -9.24
N GLU A 23 5.02 2.99 -8.59
CA GLU A 23 6.46 2.93 -8.94
C GLU A 23 7.00 1.50 -8.83
N VAL A 24 6.75 0.81 -7.71
CA VAL A 24 7.22 -0.57 -7.50
C VAL A 24 6.61 -1.52 -8.52
N SER A 25 5.33 -1.36 -8.86
CA SER A 25 4.64 -2.24 -9.82
C SER A 25 5.20 -2.14 -11.24
N ASN A 26 5.78 -0.99 -11.60
CA ASN A 26 6.33 -0.69 -12.93
C ASN A 26 7.86 -0.83 -13.00
N ASP A 27 8.53 -1.10 -11.88
CA ASP A 27 9.98 -1.24 -11.84
C ASP A 27 10.45 -2.61 -12.36
N ASN A 28 10.93 -2.65 -13.61
CA ASN A 28 11.39 -3.89 -14.25
C ASN A 28 12.61 -4.55 -13.58
N THR A 29 13.30 -3.87 -12.67
CA THR A 29 14.40 -4.43 -11.88
C THR A 29 13.94 -5.18 -10.63
N THR A 30 12.68 -4.98 -10.21
CA THR A 30 12.05 -5.73 -9.11
C THR A 30 11.45 -7.05 -9.61
N PRO A 31 11.61 -8.20 -8.94
CA PRO A 31 11.01 -9.48 -9.33
C PRO A 31 9.49 -9.45 -9.57
N ARG A 32 9.01 -10.23 -10.54
CA ARG A 32 7.62 -10.19 -11.03
C ARG A 32 6.57 -10.41 -9.94
N ASN A 33 6.81 -11.32 -9.01
CA ASN A 33 5.90 -11.60 -7.91
C ASN A 33 5.74 -10.39 -6.97
N ILE A 34 6.82 -9.66 -6.69
CA ILE A 34 6.79 -8.44 -5.87
C ILE A 34 6.01 -7.33 -6.58
N ARG A 35 6.23 -7.14 -7.88
CA ARG A 35 5.45 -6.18 -8.68
C ARG A 35 3.96 -6.52 -8.68
N ARG A 36 3.62 -7.82 -8.75
CA ARG A 36 2.23 -8.29 -8.67
C ARG A 36 1.63 -8.03 -7.29
N ALA A 37 2.37 -8.25 -6.21
CA ALA A 37 1.90 -7.95 -4.86
C ALA A 37 1.65 -6.45 -4.67
N ALA A 38 2.54 -5.59 -5.17
CA ALA A 38 2.34 -4.14 -5.17
C ALA A 38 1.05 -3.75 -5.92
N LYS A 39 0.80 -4.36 -7.08
CA LYS A 39 -0.45 -4.16 -7.84
C LYS A 39 -1.68 -4.64 -7.06
N GLY A 40 -1.60 -5.81 -6.42
CA GLY A 40 -2.68 -6.33 -5.57
C GLY A 40 -3.00 -5.41 -4.39
N ALA A 41 -1.99 -4.82 -3.75
CA ALA A 41 -2.19 -3.83 -2.69
C ALA A 41 -2.86 -2.55 -3.23
N MET A 42 -2.53 -2.10 -4.45
CA MET A 42 -3.23 -0.97 -5.08
C MET A 42 -4.70 -1.27 -5.33
N ASP A 43 -4.99 -2.46 -5.84
CA ASP A 43 -6.36 -2.88 -6.15
C ASP A 43 -7.19 -2.99 -4.85
N ALA A 44 -6.60 -3.49 -3.76
CA ALA A 44 -7.21 -3.48 -2.43
C ALA A 44 -7.55 -2.07 -1.92
N LEU A 45 -6.62 -1.10 -2.10
CA LEU A 45 -6.86 0.30 -1.74
C LEU A 45 -7.98 0.97 -2.56
N GLN A 46 -8.24 0.45 -3.77
CA GLN A 46 -9.22 0.98 -4.71
C GLN A 46 -10.56 0.23 -4.71
N ALA A 47 -10.72 -0.82 -3.89
CA ALA A 47 -11.95 -1.63 -3.82
C ALA A 47 -13.14 -0.85 -3.19
N GLN A 48 -13.98 -0.20 -4.01
CA GLN A 48 -15.04 0.73 -3.55
C GLN A 48 -16.13 0.09 -2.67
N GLY A 49 -16.22 -1.24 -2.62
CA GLY A 49 -17.15 -1.96 -1.75
C GLY A 49 -16.73 -2.10 -0.29
N HIS A 50 -15.56 -1.57 0.10
CA HIS A 50 -15.01 -1.68 1.45
C HIS A 50 -14.79 -0.32 2.10
N THR A 51 -14.83 -0.28 3.43
CA THR A 51 -14.45 0.89 4.21
C THR A 51 -12.96 1.21 4.02
N ILE A 52 -12.57 2.44 4.34
CA ILE A 52 -11.19 2.88 4.15
C ILE A 52 -10.21 2.11 5.04
N GLY A 53 -10.63 1.74 6.26
CA GLY A 53 -9.85 0.90 7.16
C GLY A 53 -9.69 -0.53 6.64
N VAL A 54 -10.76 -1.15 6.14
CA VAL A 54 -10.69 -2.51 5.56
C VAL A 54 -9.78 -2.54 4.33
N ARG A 55 -9.87 -1.54 3.46
CA ARG A 55 -8.98 -1.39 2.31
C ARG A 55 -7.51 -1.30 2.73
N ALA A 56 -7.21 -0.46 3.71
CA ALA A 56 -5.85 -0.30 4.24
C ALA A 56 -5.33 -1.61 4.86
N SER A 57 -6.15 -2.30 5.66
CA SER A 57 -5.80 -3.59 6.27
C SER A 57 -5.46 -4.65 5.24
N ASN A 58 -6.29 -4.81 4.19
CA ASN A 58 -6.06 -5.79 3.14
C ASN A 58 -4.76 -5.52 2.36
N ALA A 59 -4.49 -4.23 2.10
CA ALA A 59 -3.24 -3.82 1.46
C ALA A 59 -2.02 -4.12 2.34
N ILE A 60 -2.07 -3.78 3.64
CA ILE A 60 -0.99 -4.08 4.60
C ILE A 60 -0.71 -5.58 4.66
N SER A 61 -1.74 -6.43 4.77
CA SER A 61 -1.55 -7.89 4.78
C SER A 61 -0.83 -8.41 3.54
N THR A 62 -1.17 -7.87 2.36
CA THR A 62 -0.48 -8.21 1.10
C THR A 62 0.99 -7.78 1.12
N LEU A 63 1.29 -6.61 1.69
CA LEU A 63 2.65 -6.08 1.80
C LEU A 63 3.49 -6.85 2.83
N ASP A 64 2.90 -7.23 3.95
CA ASP A 64 3.56 -8.01 4.99
C ASP A 64 3.96 -9.40 4.46
N GLU A 65 3.07 -10.07 3.73
CA GLU A 65 3.36 -11.36 3.11
C GLU A 65 4.55 -11.26 2.14
N ILE A 66 4.50 -10.32 1.18
CA ILE A 66 5.57 -10.18 0.19
C ILE A 66 6.88 -9.64 0.80
N SER A 67 6.82 -8.94 1.94
CA SER A 67 8.01 -8.48 2.65
C SER A 67 8.90 -9.63 3.11
N GLN A 68 8.36 -10.84 3.28
CA GLN A 68 9.11 -12.03 3.67
C GLN A 68 9.82 -12.71 2.49
N ASP A 69 9.64 -12.21 1.26
CA ASP A 69 10.28 -12.80 0.08
C ASP A 69 11.82 -12.68 0.15
N PRO A 70 12.56 -13.79 -0.01
CA PRO A 70 14.02 -13.78 0.07
C PRO A 70 14.68 -13.03 -1.09
N ASN A 71 13.99 -12.88 -2.22
CA ASN A 71 14.46 -12.16 -3.41
C ASN A 71 14.05 -10.68 -3.42
N MET A 72 13.48 -10.17 -2.33
CA MET A 72 13.06 -8.77 -2.23
C MET A 72 14.25 -7.81 -2.27
N PRO A 73 14.33 -6.90 -3.27
CA PRO A 73 15.38 -5.91 -3.33
C PRO A 73 15.36 -4.97 -2.10
N PRO A 74 16.52 -4.61 -1.52
CA PRO A 74 16.57 -3.75 -0.33
C PRO A 74 15.85 -2.41 -0.50
N TYR A 75 16.00 -1.76 -1.66
CA TYR A 75 15.34 -0.47 -1.92
C TYR A 75 13.80 -0.63 -2.03
N THR A 76 13.33 -1.71 -2.66
CA THR A 76 11.89 -2.02 -2.76
C THR A 76 11.31 -2.30 -1.38
N ARG A 77 12.04 -3.03 -0.53
CA ARG A 77 11.64 -3.28 0.87
C ARG A 77 11.38 -1.98 1.62
N VAL A 78 12.28 -1.01 1.53
CA VAL A 78 12.13 0.30 2.19
C VAL A 78 10.90 1.04 1.65
N LYS A 79 10.67 1.01 0.32
CA LYS A 79 9.46 1.60 -0.28
C LYS A 79 8.17 0.96 0.26
N LEU A 80 8.10 -0.37 0.31
CA LEU A 80 6.91 -1.06 0.81
C LEU A 80 6.70 -0.85 2.32
N TRP A 81 7.77 -0.78 3.10
CA TRP A 81 7.68 -0.46 4.53
C TRP A 81 7.12 0.95 4.76
N ASN A 82 7.56 1.94 3.98
CA ASN A 82 6.99 3.29 4.02
C ASN A 82 5.48 3.28 3.66
N VAL A 83 5.08 2.49 2.66
CA VAL A 83 3.66 2.33 2.32
C VAL A 83 2.87 1.74 3.49
N ALA A 84 3.34 0.65 4.09
CA ALA A 84 2.68 0.05 5.25
C ALA A 84 2.51 1.07 6.38
N SER A 85 3.55 1.85 6.68
CA SER A 85 3.55 2.90 7.71
C SER A 85 2.53 4.02 7.42
N LEU A 86 2.36 4.40 6.15
CA LEU A 86 1.33 5.37 5.74
C LEU A 86 -0.08 4.83 5.98
N LEU A 87 -0.29 3.54 5.71
CA LEU A 87 -1.59 2.87 5.78
C LEU A 87 -1.99 2.48 7.22
N GLU A 88 -1.04 2.19 8.12
CA GLU A 88 -1.32 1.84 9.53
C GLU A 88 -2.10 2.94 10.29
N ALA A 89 -1.94 4.20 9.87
CA ALA A 89 -2.65 5.34 10.44
C ALA A 89 -4.12 5.43 10.00
N VAL A 90 -4.51 4.72 8.93
CA VAL A 90 -5.85 4.71 8.35
C VAL A 90 -6.69 3.66 9.05
N LYS A 91 -7.72 4.11 9.79
CA LYS A 91 -8.62 3.27 10.58
C LYS A 91 -10.05 3.78 10.45
N ASP A 92 -11.04 2.91 10.67
CA ASP A 92 -12.46 3.27 10.71
C ASP A 92 -12.85 3.96 12.03
#